data_AF-A0A644Y2B2-F1
#
_entry.id   AF-A0A644Y2B2-F1
#
_cell.length_a   1.000
_cell.length_b   1.000
_cell.length_c   1.000
_cell.angle_alpha   90.00
_cell.angle_beta   90.00
_cell.angle_gamma   90.00
#
_symmetry.space_group_name_H-M   'P 1'
#
loop_
_entity.id
_entity.type
_entity.pdbx_description
1 polymer ?
#
loop_
_entity_poly.entity_id
_entity_poly.type
_entity_poly.pdbx_seq_one_letter_code
_entity_poly.pdbx_strand_id
1 'polypeptide(L)'
;MSGQPIIIYSATGPELKELLKKALTKEVRMTIYTEELFLTGFDAANRAKVAEYKTDDLNLVGIGMIGKKNHVDRLTKGLMLHG
;
A
#
# COMPACT_ATOMS: atom_id res chain seq x y z
N MET A 1 12.24 15.44 8.95
CA MET A 1 12.91 14.24 8.39
C MET A 1 12.40 13.04 9.17
N SER A 2 12.04 11.93 8.51
CA SER A 2 11.65 10.71 9.23
C SER A 2 12.88 10.17 9.96
N GLY A 3 12.85 10.10 11.30
CA GLY A 3 13.92 9.46 12.10
C GLY A 3 13.91 7.93 12.01
N GLN A 4 13.16 7.36 11.06
CA GLN A 4 12.99 5.94 10.86
C GLN A 4 13.44 5.55 9.44
N PRO A 5 14.13 4.41 9.26
CA PRO A 5 14.50 3.89 7.94
C PRO A 5 13.28 3.66 7.06
N ILE A 6 13.40 4.00 5.78
CA ILE A 6 12.40 3.72 4.74
C ILE A 6 13.03 2.75 3.75
N ILE A 7 12.37 1.62 3.52
CA ILE A 7 12.78 0.61 2.54
C ILE A 7 11.76 0.63 1.41
N ILE A 8 12.23 0.71 0.17
CA ILE A 8 11.39 0.78 -1.03
C ILE A 8 11.48 -0.56 -1.78
N TYR A 9 10.33 -1.12 -2.11
CA TYR A 9 10.18 -2.36 -2.88
C TYR A 9 9.43 -2.09 -4.17
N SER A 10 9.69 -2.91 -5.19
CA SER A 10 8.88 -3.01 -6.40
C SER A 10 7.93 -4.21 -6.28
N ALA A 11 6.68 -4.03 -6.71
CA ALA A 11 5.67 -5.07 -6.71
C ALA A 11 4.69 -4.87 -7.87
N THR A 12 4.14 -5.97 -8.36
CA THR A 12 3.06 -6.02 -9.36
C THR A 12 1.70 -5.77 -8.69
N GLY A 13 0.68 -5.42 -9.48
CA GLY A 13 -0.69 -5.23 -8.99
C GLY A 13 -1.24 -6.43 -8.19
N PRO A 14 -1.10 -7.69 -8.66
CA PRO A 14 -1.49 -8.86 -7.89
C PRO A 14 -0.75 -9.00 -6.55
N GLU A 15 0.55 -8.75 -6.51
CA GLU A 15 1.35 -8.79 -5.27
C GLU A 15 0.88 -7.72 -4.27
N LEU A 16 0.55 -6.51 -4.75
CA LEU A 16 -0.02 -5.45 -3.92
C LEU A 16 -1.39 -5.83 -3.34
N LYS A 17 -2.26 -6.47 -4.14
CA LYS A 17 -3.56 -6.97 -3.65
C LYS A 17 -3.38 -8.04 -2.57
N GLU A 18 -2.48 -9.00 -2.77
CA GLU A 18 -2.16 -9.99 -1.73
C GLU A 18 -1.59 -9.35 -0.46
N LEU A 19 -0.68 -8.37 -0.63
CA LEU A 19 -0.07 -7.64 0.47
C LEU A 19 -1.14 -6.94 1.30
N LEU A 20 -2.07 -6.22 0.67
CA LEU A 20 -3.19 -5.56 1.34
C LEU A 20 -4.03 -6.55 2.13
N LYS A 21 -4.42 -7.68 1.53
CA LYS A 21 -5.19 -8.75 2.20
C LYS A 21 -4.49 -9.28 3.44
N LYS A 22 -3.20 -9.61 3.33
CA LYS A 22 -2.40 -10.12 4.45
C LYS A 22 -2.27 -9.07 5.54
N ALA A 23 -2.05 -7.81 5.17
CA ALA A 23 -1.81 -6.71 6.10
C ALA A 23 -3.05 -6.27 6.88
N LEU A 24 -4.27 -6.44 6.35
CA LEU A 24 -5.52 -6.21 7.10
C LEU A 24 -5.65 -7.08 8.37
N THR A 25 -4.97 -8.22 8.41
CA THR A 25 -4.96 -9.13 9.57
C THR A 25 -3.83 -8.86 10.57
N LYS A 26 -3.04 -7.80 10.36
CA LYS A 26 -1.84 -7.49 11.15
C LYS A 26 -1.93 -6.09 11.77
N GLU A 27 -1.25 -5.92 12.89
CA GLU A 27 -1.08 -4.61 13.54
C GLU A 27 -0.04 -3.77 12.79
N VAL A 28 -0.41 -3.26 11.62
CA VAL A 28 0.38 -2.35 10.79
C VAL A 28 -0.52 -1.21 10.32
N ARG A 29 -0.01 0.02 10.37
CA ARG A 29 -0.71 1.16 9.76
C ARG A 29 -0.36 1.17 8.28
N MET A 30 -1.39 1.28 7.45
CA MET A 30 -1.26 1.22 6.00
C MET A 30 -1.74 2.51 5.35
N THR A 31 -1.11 2.85 4.25
CA THR A 31 -1.60 3.83 3.27
C THR A 31 -1.66 3.15 1.91
N ILE A 32 -2.64 3.51 1.09
CA ILE A 32 -2.81 2.96 -0.25
C ILE A 32 -2.78 4.09 -1.27
N TYR A 33 -2.37 3.74 -2.49
CA TYR A 33 -2.48 4.59 -3.66
C TYR A 33 -3.06 3.75 -4.80
N THR A 34 -4.15 4.22 -5.40
CA THR A 34 -4.77 3.57 -6.56
C THR A 34 -4.55 4.39 -7.82
N GLU A 35 -4.66 3.76 -8.99
CA GLU A 35 -4.39 4.41 -10.28
C GLU A 35 -5.33 5.61 -10.52
N GLU A 36 -6.56 5.55 -10.04
CA GLU A 36 -7.57 6.61 -10.23
C GLU A 36 -7.15 7.94 -9.58
N LEU A 37 -6.30 7.91 -8.56
CA LEU A 37 -5.79 9.12 -7.89
C LEU A 37 -4.93 9.98 -8.82
N PHE A 38 -4.37 9.41 -9.89
CA PHE A 38 -3.63 10.20 -10.88
C PHE A 38 -4.53 11.13 -11.70
N LEU A 39 -5.85 10.88 -11.72
CA LEU A 39 -6.82 11.65 -12.50
C LEU A 39 -7.47 12.78 -11.70
N THR A 40 -7.21 12.86 -10.40
CA THR A 40 -7.86 13.80 -9.48
C THR A 40 -6.81 14.70 -8.80
N GLY A 41 -7.11 15.99 -8.68
CA GLY A 41 -6.16 16.99 -8.19
C GLY A 41 -6.26 17.34 -6.71
N PHE A 42 -7.24 16.78 -5.98
CA PHE A 42 -7.47 17.15 -4.58
C PHE A 42 -7.95 15.96 -3.74
N ASP A 43 -7.52 15.96 -2.48
CA ASP A 43 -7.64 14.87 -1.52
C ASP A 43 -9.10 14.42 -1.26
N ALA A 44 -10.07 15.34 -1.25
CA ALA A 44 -11.48 14.98 -1.10
C ALA A 44 -12.00 14.14 -2.27
N ALA A 45 -11.63 14.46 -3.52
CA ALA A 45 -11.97 13.65 -4.69
C ALA A 45 -11.23 12.32 -4.69
N ASN A 46 -9.95 12.30 -4.27
CA ASN A 46 -9.18 11.07 -4.15
C ASN A 46 -9.88 10.07 -3.21
N ARG A 47 -10.29 10.53 -2.02
CA ARG A 47 -11.02 9.69 -1.07
C ARG A 47 -12.38 9.24 -1.59
N ALA A 48 -13.13 10.13 -2.25
CA ALA A 48 -14.41 9.78 -2.84
C ALA A 48 -14.24 8.69 -3.91
N LYS A 49 -13.23 8.81 -4.78
CA LYS A 49 -12.92 7.82 -5.81
C LYS A 49 -12.54 6.47 -5.23
N VAL A 50 -11.68 6.43 -4.21
CA VAL A 50 -11.33 5.16 -3.54
C VAL A 50 -12.55 4.50 -2.90
N ALA A 51 -13.47 5.28 -2.34
CA ALA A 51 -14.68 4.77 -1.69
C ALA A 51 -15.70 4.16 -2.67
N GLU A 52 -15.58 4.39 -3.97
CA GLU A 52 -16.42 3.76 -5.01
C GLU A 52 -16.12 2.25 -5.17
N TYR A 53 -14.95 1.78 -4.70
CA TYR A 53 -14.48 0.41 -4.89
C TYR A 53 -14.49 -0.40 -3.59
N LYS A 54 -14.82 -1.69 -3.70
CA LYS A 54 -14.55 -2.64 -2.63
C LYS A 54 -13.04 -2.90 -2.54
N THR A 55 -12.58 -3.33 -1.38
CA THR A 55 -11.15 -3.61 -1.14
C THR A 55 -10.52 -4.55 -2.17
N ASP A 56 -11.26 -5.57 -2.61
CA ASP A 56 -10.79 -6.53 -3.63
C ASP A 56 -10.67 -5.94 -5.04
N ASP A 57 -11.43 -4.88 -5.31
CA ASP A 57 -11.57 -4.24 -6.62
C ASP A 57 -10.60 -3.05 -6.78
N LEU A 58 -9.91 -2.63 -5.71
CA LEU A 58 -8.96 -1.52 -5.76
C LEU A 58 -7.84 -1.78 -6.77
N ASN A 59 -7.61 -0.80 -7.66
CA ASN A 59 -6.52 -0.83 -8.63
C ASN A 59 -5.23 -0.24 -8.03
N LEU A 60 -4.58 -1.02 -7.17
CA LEU A 60 -3.44 -0.58 -6.37
C LEU A 60 -2.17 -0.39 -7.21
N VAL A 61 -1.55 0.78 -7.07
CA VAL A 61 -0.24 1.12 -7.65
C VAL A 61 0.83 1.36 -6.60
N GLY A 62 0.45 1.45 -5.32
CA GLY A 62 1.40 1.57 -4.22
C GLY A 62 0.76 1.34 -2.85
N ILE A 63 1.55 0.84 -1.91
CA ILE A 63 1.18 0.66 -0.50
C ILE A 63 2.32 1.16 0.38
N GLY A 64 2.00 2.00 1.36
CA GLY A 64 2.90 2.38 2.44
C GLY A 64 2.53 1.65 3.73
N MET A 65 3.54 1.26 4.51
CA MET A 65 3.33 0.53 5.77
C MET A 65 4.27 1.03 6.85
N ILE A 66 3.73 1.19 8.06
CA ILE A 66 4.52 1.50 9.26
C ILE A 66 4.06 0.63 10.43
N GLY A 67 5.01 -0.04 11.07
CA GLY A 67 4.73 -0.96 12.17
C GLY A 67 5.99 -1.63 12.70
N LYS A 68 5.80 -2.66 13.53
CA LYS A 68 6.91 -3.48 14.08
C LYS A 68 7.68 -4.13 12.93
N LYS A 69 9.02 -4.07 12.98
CA LYS A 69 9.91 -4.63 11.95
C LYS A 69 9.52 -6.04 11.52
N ASN A 70 9.34 -6.97 12.46
CA ASN A 70 8.99 -8.37 12.16
C ASN A 70 7.64 -8.52 11.42
N HIS A 71 6.68 -7.61 11.63
CA HIS A 71 5.41 -7.63 10.91
C HIS A 71 5.59 -7.15 9.48
N VAL A 72 6.28 -6.03 9.30
CA VAL A 72 6.57 -5.44 7.98
C VAL A 72 7.42 -6.41 7.15
N ASP A 73 8.53 -6.93 7.71
CA ASP A 73 9.42 -7.87 7.02
C ASP A 73 8.69 -9.15 6.56
N ARG A 74 7.75 -9.66 7.37
CA ARG A 74 6.95 -10.84 6.99
C ARG A 74 6.00 -10.53 5.84
N LEU A 75 5.43 -9.33 5.82
CA LEU A 75 4.47 -8.90 4.81
C LEU A 75 5.17 -8.60 3.47
N THR A 76 6.37 -8.00 3.50
CA THR A 76 7.15 -7.68 2.31
C THR A 76 8.07 -8.82 1.86
N LYS A 77 8.02 -9.98 2.52
CA LYS A 77 8.86 -11.13 2.19
C LYS A 77 8.63 -11.59 0.74
N GLY A 78 9.70 -11.65 -0.03
CA GLY A 78 9.68 -12.08 -1.43
C GLY A 78 9.50 -10.93 -2.43
N LEU A 79 9.16 -9.72 -1.96
CA LEU A 79 9.19 -8.54 -2.81
C LEU A 79 10.63 -8.13 -3.10
N MET A 80 10.85 -7.63 -4.30
CA MET A 80 12.17 -7.17 -4.73
C MET A 80 12.41 -5.75 -4.24
N LEU A 81 13.62 -5.49 -3.73
CA LEU A 81 14.02 -4.11 -3.43
C LEU A 81 14.00 -3.29 -4.71
N HIS A 82 13.51 -2.06 -4.60
CA HIS A 82 13.53 -1.11 -5.70
C HIS A 82 14.97 -0.65 -5.97
N GLY A 83 15.32 -0.50 -7.24
CA GLY A 83 16.66 -0.14 -7.72
C GLY A 83 16.60 0.54 -9.08
#